data_AF-D7GUJ7-F1
#
_entry.id   AF-D7GUJ7-F1
#
_cell.length_a   1.000
_cell.length_b   1.000
_cell.length_c   1.000
_cell.angle_alpha   90.00
_cell.angle_beta   90.00
_cell.angle_gamma   90.00
#
_symmetry.space_group_name_H-M   'P 1'
#
loop_
_entity.id
_entity.type
_entity.pdbx_description
1 polymer ?
#
loop_
_entity_poly.entity_id
_entity_poly.type
_entity_poly.pdbx_seq_one_letter_code
_entity_poly.pdbx_strand_id
1 'polypeptide(L)'
;MNKVKYLPLIILCMLLTGCGNKNNISEEVSTETAVHTSEVELKTAVETESESTSGSDTKTVAEDSSETDMKTETSPVANTDTENTAPETKYITIDLSTARETHPTGDAAAPFDLRIVSEEENGIDFANEWYDRKGLSLPMIGTDWNSFYDDNYQYLWSGEELYIFENGTGNCLYVLTYPTDKWYINGNNACLKDGIFYGASVTNGYAQPDTCFMFAYDLENDKLLWRSADQTCNSMNFIVKDNVIICGYGFTSEDDYLYQLDLHTGEVLSRLTLKKQPDLLVYQDNTLYVHTYSYNYTIEIK
;
A
#
# COMPACT_ATOMS: atom_id res chain seq x y z
N MET A 1 22.22 -13.89 27.66
CA MET A 1 21.27 -14.87 27.08
C MET A 1 19.86 -14.48 27.53
N ASN A 2 19.17 -13.66 26.73
CA ASN A 2 17.78 -13.30 26.98
C ASN A 2 16.91 -13.95 25.90
N LYS A 3 15.99 -14.81 26.33
CA LYS A 3 15.00 -15.48 25.48
C LYS A 3 13.78 -14.56 25.36
N VAL A 4 13.48 -14.10 24.15
CA VAL A 4 12.24 -13.39 23.84
C VAL A 4 11.13 -14.42 23.61
N LYS A 5 9.94 -14.06 24.09
CA LYS A 5 8.74 -14.89 24.21
C LYS A 5 8.02 -15.01 22.87
N TYR A 6 7.58 -16.22 22.54
CA TYR A 6 6.71 -16.54 21.41
C TYR A 6 5.27 -16.07 21.69
N LEU A 7 4.65 -15.42 20.70
CA LEU A 7 3.21 -15.13 20.64
C LEU A 7 2.63 -15.95 19.47
N PRO A 8 1.63 -16.84 19.68
CA PRO A 8 1.08 -17.64 18.60
C PRO A 8 -0.01 -16.88 17.82
N LEU A 9 0.12 -16.97 16.50
CA LEU A 9 -0.74 -16.45 15.43
C LEU A 9 -2.07 -17.23 15.35
N ILE A 10 -3.20 -16.53 15.31
CA ILE A 10 -4.51 -17.11 14.94
C ILE A 10 -4.56 -17.16 13.41
N ILE A 11 -4.56 -18.38 12.86
CA ILE A 11 -4.75 -18.66 11.44
C ILE A 11 -6.25 -18.90 11.22
N LEU A 12 -6.90 -18.07 10.41
CA LEU A 12 -8.27 -18.26 9.96
C LEU A 12 -8.30 -18.39 8.43
N CYS A 13 -8.27 -19.64 7.95
CA CYS A 13 -8.55 -19.98 6.55
C CYS A 13 -10.06 -19.94 6.30
N MET A 14 -10.56 -18.92 5.60
CA MET A 14 -11.90 -18.96 5.01
C MET A 14 -11.80 -19.54 3.60
N LEU A 15 -12.26 -20.77 3.42
CA LEU A 15 -12.63 -21.31 2.11
C LEU A 15 -14.08 -20.93 1.83
N LEU A 16 -14.30 -19.96 0.95
CA LEU A 16 -15.62 -19.70 0.38
C LEU A 16 -15.79 -20.49 -0.92
N THR A 17 -16.87 -21.26 -0.90
CA THR A 17 -17.41 -22.16 -1.90
C THR A 17 -17.70 -21.47 -3.23
N GLY A 18 -17.19 -22.03 -4.32
CA GLY A 18 -17.70 -21.77 -5.66
C GLY A 18 -19.10 -22.38 -5.86
N CYS A 19 -20.06 -21.58 -6.30
CA CYS A 19 -21.34 -22.05 -6.80
C CYS A 19 -21.18 -22.53 -8.25
N GLY A 20 -21.12 -23.85 -8.46
CA GLY A 20 -21.24 -24.49 -9.77
C GLY A 20 -22.59 -25.19 -9.90
N ASN A 21 -23.38 -24.76 -10.90
CA ASN A 21 -24.72 -25.25 -11.19
C ASN A 21 -24.68 -26.64 -11.89
N LYS A 22 -25.82 -27.35 -11.80
CA LYS A 22 -26.09 -28.77 -12.06
C LYS A 22 -25.84 -29.22 -13.51
N ASN A 23 -25.37 -30.47 -13.71
CA ASN A 23 -26.11 -31.57 -14.36
C ASN A 23 -25.33 -32.91 -14.48
N ASN A 24 -25.88 -33.93 -13.81
CA ASN A 24 -26.13 -35.34 -14.23
C ASN A 24 -25.05 -36.46 -14.27
N ILE A 25 -25.42 -37.56 -13.57
CA ILE A 25 -25.19 -39.03 -13.78
C ILE A 25 -23.99 -39.65 -13.02
N SER A 26 -24.21 -40.17 -11.79
CA SER A 26 -24.36 -41.60 -11.33
C SER A 26 -23.03 -42.36 -11.22
N GLU A 27 -22.61 -43.02 -10.13
CA GLU A 27 -23.26 -44.03 -9.27
C GLU A 27 -22.63 -44.08 -7.85
N GLU A 28 -23.46 -44.43 -6.85
CA GLU A 28 -23.30 -45.25 -5.61
C GLU A 28 -21.92 -45.48 -4.95
N VAL A 29 -21.71 -45.63 -3.62
CA VAL A 29 -22.51 -45.69 -2.38
C VAL A 29 -21.49 -45.67 -1.21
N SER A 30 -21.77 -44.94 -0.13
CA SER A 30 -21.70 -45.41 1.29
C SER A 30 -21.69 -44.23 2.25
N THR A 31 -22.84 -44.06 2.91
CA THR A 31 -23.12 -43.21 4.05
C THR A 31 -22.53 -43.79 5.33
N GLU A 32 -21.88 -42.97 6.16
CA GLU A 32 -22.05 -43.02 7.61
C GLU A 32 -21.90 -41.61 8.21
N THR A 33 -23.03 -41.12 8.72
CA THR A 33 -23.16 -39.90 9.50
C THR A 33 -22.93 -40.27 10.97
N ALA A 34 -21.99 -39.59 11.64
CA ALA A 34 -21.94 -39.54 13.09
C ALA A 34 -21.72 -38.09 13.54
N VAL A 35 -22.84 -37.44 13.84
CA VAL A 35 -22.92 -36.17 14.56
C VAL A 35 -22.61 -36.47 16.02
N HIS A 36 -21.59 -35.83 16.60
CA HIS A 36 -21.48 -35.71 18.06
C HIS A 36 -21.51 -34.24 18.44
N THR A 37 -22.71 -33.81 18.83
CA THR A 37 -22.97 -32.60 19.60
C THR A 37 -22.52 -32.83 21.05
N SER A 38 -21.73 -31.91 21.58
CA SER A 38 -21.66 -31.66 23.02
C SER A 38 -21.59 -30.16 23.23
N GLU A 39 -22.76 -29.58 23.46
CA GLU A 39 -22.95 -28.29 24.10
C GLU A 39 -22.33 -28.35 25.51
N VAL A 40 -21.58 -27.32 25.89
CA VAL A 40 -21.35 -27.01 27.31
C VAL A 40 -21.71 -25.55 27.52
N GLU A 41 -22.77 -25.38 28.30
CA GLU A 41 -23.38 -24.14 28.74
C GLU A 41 -22.38 -23.19 29.43
N LEU A 42 -22.32 -21.94 28.96
CA LEU A 42 -21.67 -20.86 29.68
C LEU A 42 -22.65 -20.38 30.77
N LYS A 43 -22.33 -20.66 32.05
CA LYS A 43 -23.08 -20.12 33.19
C LYS A 43 -22.69 -18.68 33.48
N THR A 44 -23.70 -17.81 33.46
CA THR A 44 -23.73 -16.42 33.90
C THR A 44 -23.61 -16.27 35.43
N ALA A 45 -22.88 -15.26 35.91
CA ALA A 45 -23.19 -14.40 37.08
C ALA A 45 -21.97 -13.49 37.35
N VAL A 46 -21.99 -12.18 37.06
CA VAL A 46 -22.65 -11.05 37.79
C VAL A 46 -21.67 -10.32 38.74
N GLU A 47 -21.48 -9.02 38.43
CA GLU A 47 -21.30 -7.85 39.33
C GLU A 47 -20.08 -7.77 40.27
N THR A 48 -19.11 -6.91 39.96
CA THR A 48 -18.90 -5.48 40.35
C THR A 48 -18.11 -5.29 41.65
N GLU A 49 -17.11 -4.41 41.52
CA GLU A 49 -16.55 -3.50 42.55
C GLU A 49 -15.89 -4.17 43.78
N SER A 50 -14.78 -3.72 44.36
CA SER A 50 -14.06 -2.43 44.37
C SER A 50 -12.69 -2.61 45.06
N GLU A 51 -11.83 -1.60 44.90
CA GLU A 51 -10.85 -1.06 45.88
C GLU A 51 -9.61 -1.91 46.29
N SER A 52 -8.39 -1.53 45.85
CA SER A 52 -7.41 -0.62 46.51
C SER A 52 -6.56 -1.36 47.58
N THR A 53 -5.29 -1.05 47.92
CA THR A 53 -4.64 0.25 48.16
C THR A 53 -3.11 0.10 48.34
N SER A 54 -2.36 1.15 47.94
CA SER A 54 -1.22 1.83 48.60
C SER A 54 0.11 1.15 49.00
N GLY A 55 1.19 1.88 48.71
CA GLY A 55 2.19 2.32 49.70
C GLY A 55 2.49 3.82 49.46
N SER A 56 2.09 4.71 50.39
CA SER A 56 2.94 5.39 51.41
C SER A 56 3.69 6.62 50.84
N ASP A 57 3.72 7.82 51.41
CA ASP A 57 3.19 8.39 52.66
C ASP A 57 2.96 9.91 52.50
N THR A 58 1.93 10.40 53.20
CA THR A 58 1.49 11.78 53.37
C THR A 58 2.24 12.55 54.46
N LYS A 59 2.29 13.89 54.35
CA LYS A 59 2.02 14.78 55.50
C LYS A 59 1.48 16.18 55.11
N THR A 60 0.14 16.29 55.16
CA THR A 60 -0.75 17.37 55.72
C THR A 60 -0.29 18.85 55.64
N VAL A 61 -1.13 19.83 55.30
CA VAL A 61 -2.22 20.42 56.12
C VAL A 61 -2.97 21.52 55.31
N ALA A 62 -4.29 21.50 55.44
CA ALA A 62 -5.32 22.57 55.39
C ALA A 62 -5.60 23.42 54.14
N GLU A 63 -6.92 23.44 53.88
CA GLU A 63 -7.75 24.32 53.06
C GLU A 63 -7.58 25.81 53.40
N ASP A 64 -7.74 26.70 52.42
CA ASP A 64 -8.86 27.67 52.35
C ASP A 64 -8.80 28.47 51.03
N SER A 65 -9.98 28.89 50.61
CA SER A 65 -10.32 29.76 49.50
C SER A 65 -9.54 31.08 49.43
N SER A 66 -9.32 31.59 48.21
CA SER A 66 -9.51 33.02 47.89
C SER A 66 -9.37 33.28 46.39
N GLU A 67 -10.35 33.98 45.84
CA GLU A 67 -10.26 34.68 44.57
C GLU A 67 -9.16 35.74 44.62
N THR A 68 -8.49 36.00 43.49
CA THR A 68 -7.88 37.32 43.23
C THR A 68 -7.67 37.54 41.72
N ASP A 69 -8.37 38.56 41.22
CA ASP A 69 -8.06 39.30 40.01
C ASP A 69 -6.61 39.82 40.00
N MET A 70 -5.94 39.81 38.84
CA MET A 70 -5.51 41.04 38.13
C MET A 70 -4.45 40.81 37.04
N LYS A 71 -4.72 41.51 35.92
CA LYS A 71 -3.79 42.23 35.00
C LYS A 71 -3.11 41.48 33.84
N THR A 72 -3.73 41.68 32.68
CA THR A 72 -3.17 42.25 31.45
C THR A 72 -1.73 42.80 31.51
N GLU A 73 -0.85 42.23 30.67
CA GLU A 73 0.21 42.99 30.00
C GLU A 73 0.28 42.60 28.52
N THR A 74 0.07 43.61 27.68
CA THR A 74 0.06 43.59 26.22
C THR A 74 1.49 43.74 25.72
N SER A 75 1.99 42.78 24.94
CA SER A 75 3.23 42.94 24.17
C SER A 75 2.91 43.18 22.68
N PRO A 76 3.68 44.03 21.99
CA PRO A 76 3.27 44.63 20.71
C PRO A 76 3.39 43.66 19.53
N VAL A 77 2.37 43.73 18.69
CA VAL A 77 2.26 43.11 17.36
C VAL A 77 3.39 43.63 16.48
N ALA A 78 4.30 42.73 16.08
CA ALA A 78 5.16 42.93 14.93
C ALA A 78 4.45 42.36 13.70
N ASN A 79 3.73 43.22 12.97
CA ASN A 79 3.30 42.93 11.61
C ASN A 79 4.54 43.02 10.71
N THR A 80 5.20 41.89 10.48
CA THR A 80 5.98 41.68 9.27
C THR A 80 5.10 40.92 8.31
N ASP A 81 4.46 41.64 7.40
CA ASP A 81 3.88 41.10 6.17
C ASP A 81 5.03 40.50 5.34
N THR A 82 5.44 39.29 5.74
CA THR A 82 6.28 38.43 4.94
C THR A 82 5.30 37.74 4.01
N GLU A 83 5.20 38.24 2.78
CA GLU A 83 4.39 37.63 1.74
C GLU A 83 4.87 36.17 1.60
N ASN A 84 4.07 35.26 2.14
CA ASN A 84 4.42 33.85 2.24
C ASN A 84 4.45 33.30 0.81
N THR A 85 5.65 33.23 0.24
CA THR A 85 5.89 32.85 -1.17
C THR A 85 5.85 31.34 -1.37
N ALA A 86 5.39 30.60 -0.35
CA ALA A 86 5.18 29.17 -0.44
C ALA A 86 4.05 28.89 -1.47
N PRO A 87 4.24 27.92 -2.37
CA PRO A 87 3.20 27.53 -3.30
C PRO A 87 1.96 27.06 -2.52
N GLU A 88 0.79 27.42 -3.02
CA GLU A 88 -0.49 26.98 -2.44
C GLU A 88 -0.65 25.47 -2.63
N THR A 89 -0.99 24.76 -1.55
CA THR A 89 -1.29 23.33 -1.59
C THR A 89 -2.60 23.08 -2.32
N LYS A 90 -2.58 22.22 -3.33
CA LYS A 90 -3.78 21.84 -4.10
C LYS A 90 -4.40 20.56 -3.57
N TYR A 91 -5.71 20.57 -3.40
CA TYR A 91 -6.49 19.40 -2.96
C TYR A 91 -7.26 18.84 -4.16
N ILE A 92 -7.01 17.58 -4.51
CA ILE A 92 -7.57 16.95 -5.72
C ILE A 92 -8.15 15.58 -5.37
N THR A 93 -9.41 15.37 -5.76
CA THR A 93 -10.07 14.07 -5.67
C THR A 93 -10.15 13.46 -7.06
N ILE A 94 -9.43 12.36 -7.27
CA ILE A 94 -9.41 11.63 -8.53
C ILE A 94 -10.50 10.54 -8.47
N ASP A 95 -11.60 10.75 -9.19
CA ASP A 95 -12.68 9.76 -9.32
C ASP A 95 -12.46 8.87 -10.56
N LEU A 96 -12.27 7.57 -10.32
CA LEU A 96 -12.09 6.56 -11.38
C LEU A 96 -13.28 5.59 -11.45
N SER A 97 -14.37 5.83 -10.73
CA SER A 97 -15.51 4.91 -10.62
C SER A 97 -16.21 4.58 -11.96
N THR A 98 -16.11 5.49 -12.93
CA THR A 98 -16.64 5.31 -14.29
C THR A 98 -15.56 5.16 -15.35
N ALA A 99 -14.28 5.27 -14.96
CA ALA A 99 -13.16 5.16 -15.87
C ALA A 99 -13.03 3.73 -16.39
N ARG A 100 -12.73 3.62 -17.68
CA ARG A 100 -12.45 2.35 -18.36
C ARG A 100 -11.05 2.41 -18.94
N GLU A 101 -10.53 1.24 -19.30
CA GLU A 101 -9.28 1.12 -20.05
C GLU A 101 -9.27 2.11 -21.22
N THR A 102 -8.25 2.95 -21.25
CA THR A 102 -8.14 4.06 -22.19
C THR A 102 -6.67 4.29 -22.54
N HIS A 103 -6.39 4.24 -23.83
CA HIS A 103 -5.04 4.37 -24.39
C HIS A 103 -5.02 5.51 -25.41
N PRO A 104 -4.39 6.66 -25.11
CA PRO A 104 -4.20 7.70 -26.09
C PRO A 104 -3.30 7.21 -27.22
N THR A 105 -3.51 7.73 -28.43
CA THR A 105 -2.61 7.45 -29.55
C THR A 105 -1.26 8.11 -29.32
N GLY A 106 -0.19 7.34 -29.41
CA GLY A 106 1.18 7.80 -29.28
C GLY A 106 2.16 6.76 -29.83
N ASP A 107 3.43 7.14 -29.95
CA ASP A 107 4.49 6.19 -30.25
C ASP A 107 4.76 5.36 -29.00
N ALA A 108 4.44 4.07 -29.05
CA ALA A 108 4.71 3.16 -27.95
C ALA A 108 6.21 2.99 -27.71
N ALA A 109 6.61 3.00 -26.43
CA ALA A 109 7.94 2.63 -26.02
C ALA A 109 8.23 1.16 -26.34
N ALA A 110 9.50 0.83 -26.53
CA ALA A 110 9.91 -0.57 -26.59
C ALA A 110 9.93 -1.15 -25.17
N PRO A 111 9.41 -2.38 -24.94
CA PRO A 111 9.63 -3.07 -23.67
C PRO A 111 11.11 -3.38 -23.49
N PHE A 112 11.56 -3.44 -22.24
CA PHE A 112 12.87 -3.98 -21.90
C PHE A 112 12.93 -5.49 -22.14
N ASP A 113 14.12 -5.99 -22.45
CA ASP A 113 14.39 -7.43 -22.43
C ASP A 113 14.65 -7.86 -20.98
N LEU A 114 13.68 -8.57 -20.39
CA LEU A 114 13.73 -9.04 -19.00
C LEU A 114 14.25 -10.47 -18.94
N ARG A 115 15.43 -10.65 -18.36
CA ARG A 115 16.05 -11.98 -18.20
C ARG A 115 16.17 -12.36 -16.74
N ILE A 116 15.46 -13.42 -16.33
CA ILE A 116 15.63 -14.01 -15.00
C ILE A 116 17.06 -14.53 -14.85
N VAL A 117 17.78 -13.99 -13.87
CA VAL A 117 19.14 -14.38 -13.48
C VAL A 117 19.09 -15.38 -12.33
N SER A 118 18.22 -15.15 -11.35
CA SER A 118 17.98 -16.06 -10.24
C SER A 118 16.49 -16.11 -9.91
N GLU A 119 16.05 -17.28 -9.45
CA GLU A 119 14.71 -17.56 -8.93
C GLU A 119 14.89 -18.53 -7.75
N GLU A 120 14.63 -18.07 -6.53
CA GLU A 120 14.93 -18.81 -5.30
C GLU A 120 13.74 -18.80 -4.35
N GLU A 121 13.41 -19.95 -3.74
CA GLU A 121 12.43 -19.99 -2.66
C GLU A 121 12.96 -19.21 -1.45
N ASN A 122 12.12 -18.37 -0.87
CA ASN A 122 12.52 -17.46 0.20
C ASN A 122 12.06 -17.90 1.60
N GLY A 123 11.35 -19.03 1.69
CA GLY A 123 10.86 -19.56 2.97
C GLY A 123 9.80 -18.68 3.65
N ILE A 124 9.16 -17.78 2.90
CA ILE A 124 8.25 -16.73 3.40
C ILE A 124 9.02 -15.77 4.31
N ASP A 125 10.17 -15.30 3.84
CA ASP A 125 10.89 -14.20 4.50
C ASP A 125 10.19 -12.85 4.25
N PHE A 126 10.35 -11.93 5.21
CA PHE A 126 9.92 -10.55 4.99
C PHE A 126 10.85 -9.89 3.97
N ALA A 127 10.27 -9.12 3.05
CA ALA A 127 11.00 -8.48 1.96
C ALA A 127 12.19 -7.62 2.47
N ASN A 128 12.01 -6.93 3.60
CA ASN A 128 13.05 -6.09 4.21
C ASN A 128 14.34 -6.89 4.52
N GLU A 129 14.22 -8.09 5.08
CA GLU A 129 15.38 -8.91 5.43
C GLU A 129 16.15 -9.36 4.18
N TRP A 130 15.44 -9.65 3.09
CA TRP A 130 16.08 -10.02 1.84
C TRP A 130 16.79 -8.84 1.19
N TYR A 131 16.15 -7.68 1.14
CA TYR A 131 16.74 -6.46 0.58
C TYR A 131 17.96 -6.00 1.39
N ASP A 132 17.91 -6.03 2.72
CA ASP A 132 19.05 -5.72 3.59
C ASP A 132 20.25 -6.63 3.30
N ARG A 133 20.03 -7.94 3.13
CA ARG A 133 21.09 -8.91 2.77
C ARG A 133 21.70 -8.63 1.39
N LYS A 134 20.94 -8.06 0.47
CA LYS A 134 21.40 -7.66 -0.86
C LYS A 134 22.03 -6.26 -0.87
N GLY A 135 22.02 -5.54 0.25
CA GLY A 135 22.51 -4.16 0.34
C GLY A 135 21.61 -3.18 -0.40
N LEU A 136 20.33 -3.51 -0.54
CA LEU A 136 19.32 -2.73 -1.24
C LEU A 136 18.50 -1.96 -0.21
N SER A 137 18.19 -0.70 -0.49
CA SER A 137 17.15 0.01 0.25
C SER A 137 15.79 -0.50 -0.21
N LEU A 138 14.90 -0.80 0.73
CA LEU A 138 13.49 -0.98 0.42
C LEU A 138 13.00 0.21 -0.40
N PRO A 139 12.03 0.03 -1.32
CA PRO A 139 11.42 1.15 -2.03
C PRO A 139 10.53 1.99 -1.10
N MET A 140 10.33 1.49 0.12
CA MET A 140 9.79 2.19 1.27
C MET A 140 10.94 2.70 2.10
N ILE A 141 10.98 4.00 2.21
CA ILE A 141 12.24 4.68 2.43
C ILE A 141 12.12 5.67 3.62
N GLY A 142 10.94 5.75 4.24
CA GLY A 142 10.72 6.44 5.51
C GLY A 142 10.91 5.54 6.73
N THR A 143 10.75 6.12 7.92
CA THR A 143 10.70 5.37 9.19
C THR A 143 9.46 4.50 9.34
N ASP A 144 8.43 4.80 8.55
CA ASP A 144 7.09 4.23 8.65
C ASP A 144 6.56 3.79 7.29
N TRP A 145 5.63 2.84 7.30
CA TRP A 145 5.16 2.16 6.10
C TRP A 145 4.35 3.06 5.15
N ASN A 146 3.94 4.24 5.61
CA ASN A 146 3.11 5.19 4.89
C ASN A 146 3.92 6.29 4.18
N SER A 147 5.25 6.18 4.12
CA SER A 147 6.11 7.24 3.58
C SER A 147 7.20 6.69 2.65
N PHE A 148 7.39 7.36 1.50
CA PHE A 148 8.42 7.04 0.51
C PHE A 148 8.90 8.32 -0.20
N TYR A 149 10.05 8.24 -0.87
CA TYR A 149 10.61 9.37 -1.63
C TYR A 149 11.16 8.92 -2.98
N ASP A 150 11.19 9.87 -3.90
CA ASP A 150 12.05 9.85 -5.09
C ASP A 150 13.05 11.01 -5.03
N ASP A 151 13.76 11.29 -6.11
CA ASP A 151 14.75 12.38 -6.17
C ASP A 151 14.13 13.77 -5.94
N ASN A 152 12.85 13.95 -6.31
CA ASN A 152 12.18 15.25 -6.35
C ASN A 152 11.09 15.42 -5.29
N TYR A 153 10.48 14.33 -4.82
CA TYR A 153 9.32 14.39 -3.95
C TYR A 153 9.38 13.42 -2.77
N GLN A 154 8.74 13.83 -1.68
CA GLN A 154 8.34 12.97 -0.58
C GLN A 154 6.83 12.74 -0.64
N TYR A 155 6.42 11.49 -0.47
CA TYR A 155 5.04 11.04 -0.47
C TYR A 155 4.68 10.54 0.92
N LEU A 156 3.58 11.01 1.48
CA LEU A 156 3.12 10.64 2.80
C LEU A 156 1.63 10.35 2.79
N TRP A 157 1.27 9.11 3.08
CA TRP A 157 -0.11 8.73 3.33
C TRP A 157 -0.52 9.09 4.76
N SER A 158 -1.64 9.81 4.89
CA SER A 158 -2.28 10.13 6.16
C SER A 158 -3.79 9.90 6.03
N GLY A 159 -4.31 8.88 6.73
CA GLY A 159 -5.70 8.48 6.54
C GLY A 159 -5.95 7.91 5.14
N GLU A 160 -6.74 8.61 4.34
CA GLU A 160 -7.07 8.29 2.93
C GLU A 160 -6.47 9.31 1.96
N GLU A 161 -5.60 10.19 2.45
CA GLU A 161 -5.00 11.28 1.69
C GLU A 161 -3.51 11.01 1.46
N LEU A 162 -3.06 11.23 0.23
CA LEU A 162 -1.66 11.22 -0.15
C LEU A 162 -1.15 12.66 -0.25
N TYR A 163 -0.23 13.01 0.65
CA TYR A 163 0.47 14.28 0.64
C TYR A 163 1.74 14.15 -0.21
N ILE A 164 1.95 15.10 -1.11
CA ILE A 164 3.15 15.16 -1.96
C ILE A 164 3.89 16.45 -1.64
N PHE A 165 5.09 16.31 -1.11
CA PHE A 165 5.99 17.40 -0.73
C PHE A 165 7.15 17.50 -1.71
N GLU A 166 7.54 18.72 -2.04
CA GLU A 166 8.75 18.99 -2.83
C GLU A 166 10.01 18.78 -1.97
N ASN A 167 10.95 17.97 -2.46
CA ASN A 167 12.24 17.79 -1.81
C ASN A 167 13.05 19.09 -1.84
N GLY A 168 13.78 19.35 -0.76
CA GLY A 168 14.62 20.54 -0.62
C GLY A 168 13.90 21.75 -0.05
N THR A 169 12.64 22.00 -0.42
CA THR A 169 11.83 23.08 0.17
C THR A 169 10.93 22.58 1.31
N GLY A 170 10.43 21.35 1.21
CA GLY A 170 9.44 20.78 2.15
C GLY A 170 8.03 21.33 1.95
N ASN A 171 7.77 22.06 0.86
CA ASN A 171 6.45 22.60 0.55
C ASN A 171 5.49 21.47 0.17
N CYS A 172 4.30 21.44 0.75
CA CYS A 172 3.24 20.52 0.33
C CYS A 172 2.60 21.06 -0.95
N LEU A 173 2.81 20.37 -2.07
CA LEU A 173 2.29 20.79 -3.38
C LEU A 173 0.87 20.28 -3.59
N TYR A 174 0.64 19.01 -3.26
CA TYR A 174 -0.63 18.33 -3.52
C TYR A 174 -1.07 17.49 -2.33
N VAL A 175 -2.39 17.41 -2.14
CA VAL A 175 -3.07 16.44 -1.30
C VAL A 175 -4.08 15.72 -2.19
N LEU A 176 -3.87 14.42 -2.41
CA LEU A 176 -4.66 13.62 -3.33
C LEU A 176 -5.53 12.61 -2.58
N THR A 177 -6.76 12.43 -3.06
CA THR A 177 -7.61 11.27 -2.73
C THR A 177 -7.93 10.54 -4.02
N TYR A 178 -7.68 9.23 -4.07
CA TYR A 178 -7.98 8.41 -5.25
C TYR A 178 -8.33 6.97 -4.80
N PRO A 179 -9.04 6.18 -5.63
CA PRO A 179 -9.56 4.89 -5.21
C PRO A 179 -8.43 3.86 -5.09
N THR A 180 -7.88 3.73 -3.89
CA THR A 180 -6.94 2.67 -3.52
C THR A 180 -7.22 2.21 -2.09
N ASP A 181 -7.11 0.92 -1.86
CA ASP A 181 -7.36 0.31 -0.56
C ASP A 181 -6.19 0.60 0.40
N LYS A 182 -6.55 0.91 1.64
CA LYS A 182 -5.65 1.27 2.74
C LYS A 182 -4.57 0.22 3.00
N TRP A 183 -4.78 -1.06 2.72
CA TRP A 183 -3.73 -2.06 2.93
C TRP A 183 -2.56 -1.88 1.94
N TYR A 184 -2.84 -1.36 0.75
CA TYR A 184 -1.86 -1.14 -0.33
C TYR A 184 -1.25 0.27 -0.34
N ILE A 185 -1.73 1.18 0.52
CA ILE A 185 -1.09 2.51 0.71
C ILE A 185 0.22 2.43 1.49
N ASN A 186 0.54 1.26 2.03
CA ASN A 186 1.78 1.01 2.77
C ASN A 186 2.97 0.71 1.86
N GLY A 187 2.97 1.22 0.63
CA GLY A 187 4.00 0.98 -0.37
C GLY A 187 4.16 2.17 -1.30
N ASN A 188 5.18 2.13 -2.17
CA ASN A 188 5.46 3.18 -3.15
C ASN A 188 4.52 3.04 -4.36
N ASN A 189 3.25 3.42 -4.16
CA ASN A 189 2.15 3.27 -5.10
C ASN A 189 1.84 4.55 -5.90
N ALA A 190 2.77 5.51 -5.89
CA ALA A 190 2.62 6.79 -6.57
C ALA A 190 3.93 7.30 -7.16
N CYS A 191 3.84 8.02 -8.27
CA CYS A 191 4.96 8.76 -8.84
C CYS A 191 4.44 10.05 -9.47
N LEU A 192 5.03 11.19 -9.10
CA LEU A 192 4.79 12.47 -9.74
C LEU A 192 5.97 12.78 -10.66
N LYS A 193 5.69 12.98 -11.95
CA LYS A 193 6.71 13.32 -12.94
C LYS A 193 6.14 14.33 -13.93
N ASP A 194 6.80 15.48 -14.03
CA ASP A 194 6.43 16.56 -14.96
C ASP A 194 4.96 17.03 -14.83
N GLY A 195 4.43 17.05 -13.59
CA GLY A 195 3.03 17.42 -13.32
C GLY A 195 2.01 16.31 -13.57
N ILE A 196 2.45 15.15 -14.05
CA ILE A 196 1.62 13.96 -14.26
C ILE A 196 1.79 13.03 -13.07
N PHE A 197 0.66 12.70 -12.43
CA PHE A 197 0.58 11.72 -11.37
C PHE A 197 0.30 10.34 -11.95
N TYR A 198 1.17 9.39 -11.64
CA TYR A 198 0.98 7.97 -11.92
C TYR A 198 0.60 7.28 -10.62
N GLY A 199 -0.54 6.59 -10.61
CA GLY A 199 -1.06 5.91 -9.43
C GLY A 199 -1.46 4.47 -9.71
N ALA A 200 -1.34 3.62 -8.69
CA ALA A 200 -1.91 2.28 -8.69
C ALA A 200 -3.25 2.28 -7.94
N SER A 201 -4.34 1.92 -8.64
CA SER A 201 -5.65 1.73 -8.03
C SER A 201 -5.81 0.25 -7.66
N VAL A 202 -5.51 -0.07 -6.41
CA VAL A 202 -5.54 -1.45 -5.91
C VAL A 202 -6.69 -1.60 -4.92
N THR A 203 -7.51 -2.62 -5.06
CA THR A 203 -8.66 -2.85 -4.17
C THR A 203 -8.64 -4.27 -3.60
N ASN A 204 -9.15 -4.44 -2.39
CA ASN A 204 -9.44 -5.77 -1.89
C ASN A 204 -10.49 -6.45 -2.79
N GLY A 205 -10.27 -7.73 -3.12
CA GLY A 205 -11.00 -8.39 -4.20
C GLY A 205 -10.39 -8.19 -5.60
N TYR A 206 -9.06 -8.02 -5.68
CA TYR A 206 -8.23 -7.81 -6.88
C TYR A 206 -8.48 -8.71 -8.11
N ALA A 207 -9.32 -9.74 -8.00
CA ALA A 207 -9.79 -10.56 -9.11
C ALA A 207 -11.10 -10.05 -9.77
N GLN A 208 -11.71 -8.98 -9.24
CA GLN A 208 -12.94 -8.41 -9.78
C GLN A 208 -12.65 -7.52 -11.01
N PRO A 209 -13.63 -7.34 -11.91
CA PRO A 209 -13.55 -6.31 -12.95
C PRO A 209 -13.36 -4.92 -12.35
N ASP A 210 -12.75 -4.02 -13.10
CA ASP A 210 -12.49 -2.64 -12.72
C ASP A 210 -11.59 -2.49 -11.49
N THR A 211 -10.72 -3.47 -11.22
CA THR A 211 -9.79 -3.44 -10.09
C THR A 211 -8.35 -3.63 -10.55
N CYS A 212 -7.40 -3.16 -9.73
CA CYS A 212 -5.98 -3.46 -9.86
C CYS A 212 -5.38 -3.02 -11.20
N PHE A 213 -5.47 -1.72 -11.45
CA PHE A 213 -4.98 -1.07 -12.66
C PHE A 213 -4.11 0.13 -12.32
N MET A 214 -3.41 0.63 -13.32
CA MET A 214 -2.65 1.87 -13.25
C MET A 214 -3.35 2.99 -14.01
N PHE A 215 -3.06 4.22 -13.64
CA PHE A 215 -3.55 5.40 -14.35
C PHE A 215 -2.52 6.52 -14.35
N ALA A 216 -2.63 7.42 -15.32
CA ALA A 216 -1.96 8.70 -15.32
C ALA A 216 -2.98 9.83 -15.27
N TYR A 217 -2.72 10.82 -14.43
CA TYR A 217 -3.58 11.96 -14.19
C TYR A 217 -2.78 13.25 -14.28
N ASP A 218 -3.24 14.17 -15.10
CA ASP A 218 -2.71 15.52 -15.15
C ASP A 218 -3.28 16.33 -13.98
N LEU A 219 -2.46 16.57 -12.96
CA LEU A 219 -2.88 17.27 -11.74
C LEU A 219 -3.15 18.76 -12.00
N GLU A 220 -2.53 19.34 -13.02
CA GLU A 220 -2.68 20.77 -13.34
C GLU A 220 -3.98 21.06 -14.09
N ASN A 221 -4.39 20.12 -14.95
CA ASN A 221 -5.60 20.25 -15.77
C ASN A 221 -6.79 19.43 -15.26
N ASP A 222 -6.65 18.76 -14.12
CA ASP A 222 -7.66 17.90 -13.50
C ASP A 222 -8.23 16.87 -14.50
N LYS A 223 -7.33 16.09 -15.11
CA LYS A 223 -7.68 15.24 -16.25
C LYS A 223 -7.01 13.87 -16.21
N LEU A 224 -7.82 12.82 -16.29
CA LEU A 224 -7.34 11.47 -16.59
C LEU A 224 -6.75 11.42 -18.00
N LEU A 225 -5.48 11.03 -18.10
CA LEU A 225 -4.77 10.88 -19.37
C LEU A 225 -4.94 9.49 -19.97
N TRP A 226 -4.78 8.48 -19.14
CA TRP A 226 -4.96 7.08 -19.49
C TRP A 226 -5.26 6.24 -18.26
N ARG A 227 -5.85 5.07 -18.50
CA ARG A 227 -6.04 4.00 -17.52
C ARG A 227 -5.67 2.69 -18.19
N SER A 228 -4.82 1.89 -17.56
CA SER A 228 -4.45 0.58 -18.09
C SER A 228 -5.62 -0.41 -18.05
N ALA A 229 -5.41 -1.57 -18.67
CA ALA A 229 -6.29 -2.71 -18.49
C ALA A 229 -6.40 -3.10 -17.00
N ASP A 230 -7.53 -3.70 -16.65
CA ASP A 230 -7.73 -4.29 -15.33
C ASP A 230 -6.63 -5.32 -15.03
N GLN A 231 -6.38 -5.58 -13.75
CA GLN A 231 -5.54 -6.71 -13.33
C GLN A 231 -4.10 -6.64 -13.89
N THR A 232 -3.59 -5.41 -13.99
CA THR A 232 -2.21 -5.11 -14.41
C THR A 232 -1.31 -4.72 -13.24
N CYS A 233 -1.89 -4.29 -12.10
CA CYS A 233 -1.12 -3.89 -10.92
C CYS A 233 -1.84 -4.18 -9.60
N ASN A 234 -1.26 -5.07 -8.77
CA ASN A 234 -1.55 -5.20 -7.34
C ASN A 234 -0.29 -5.43 -6.48
N SER A 235 0.91 -5.23 -7.04
CA SER A 235 2.15 -5.10 -6.26
C SER A 235 2.10 -3.85 -5.37
N MET A 236 2.80 -3.87 -4.25
CA MET A 236 2.86 -2.76 -3.30
C MET A 236 3.57 -1.52 -3.86
N ASN A 237 4.37 -1.69 -4.90
CA ASN A 237 4.96 -0.58 -5.64
C ASN A 237 5.06 -0.85 -7.14
N PHE A 238 5.50 0.16 -7.88
CA PHE A 238 5.94 0.05 -9.26
C PHE A 238 7.22 0.84 -9.49
N ILE A 239 7.88 0.60 -10.61
CA ILE A 239 9.09 1.31 -11.03
C ILE A 239 8.80 2.06 -12.31
N VAL A 240 9.10 3.37 -12.34
CA VAL A 240 9.14 4.15 -13.58
C VAL A 240 10.59 4.20 -14.06
N LYS A 241 10.86 3.64 -15.23
CA LYS A 241 12.18 3.70 -15.86
C LYS A 241 12.03 4.08 -17.34
N ASP A 242 12.73 5.15 -17.74
CA ASP A 242 12.64 5.73 -19.07
C ASP A 242 11.17 6.06 -19.43
N ASN A 243 10.57 5.36 -20.41
CA ASN A 243 9.18 5.48 -20.81
C ASN A 243 8.36 4.22 -20.49
N VAL A 244 8.81 3.40 -19.54
CA VAL A 244 8.17 2.14 -19.16
C VAL A 244 7.88 2.12 -17.66
N ILE A 245 6.68 1.66 -17.32
CA ILE A 245 6.30 1.32 -15.95
C ILE A 245 6.44 -0.19 -15.77
N ILE A 246 7.11 -0.61 -14.70
CA ILE A 246 7.20 -2.02 -14.31
C ILE A 246 6.37 -2.20 -13.04
N CYS A 247 5.33 -3.03 -13.13
CA CYS A 247 4.42 -3.33 -12.03
C CYS A 247 4.08 -4.83 -12.00
N GLY A 248 3.52 -5.32 -10.90
CA GLY A 248 3.17 -6.72 -10.73
C GLY A 248 1.69 -6.93 -10.55
N TYR A 249 1.16 -8.03 -11.06
CA TYR A 249 -0.17 -8.52 -10.69
C TYR A 249 -0.18 -10.03 -10.51
N GLY A 250 -0.99 -10.49 -9.56
CA GLY A 250 -1.14 -11.92 -9.31
C GLY A 250 -2.08 -12.25 -8.16
N PHE A 251 -1.89 -13.46 -7.62
CA PHE A 251 -2.67 -14.06 -6.53
C PHE A 251 -4.11 -14.38 -6.95
N THR A 252 -4.29 -14.70 -8.23
CA THR A 252 -5.59 -15.13 -8.77
C THR A 252 -5.48 -16.53 -9.39
N SER A 253 -6.51 -16.94 -10.12
CA SER A 253 -6.46 -18.17 -10.91
C SER A 253 -5.61 -18.03 -12.18
N GLU A 254 -5.41 -16.80 -12.65
CA GLU A 254 -4.51 -16.49 -13.75
C GLU A 254 -3.06 -16.62 -13.26
N ASP A 255 -2.13 -16.79 -14.21
CA ASP A 255 -0.71 -16.78 -13.89
C ASP A 255 -0.28 -15.44 -13.26
N ASP A 256 0.74 -15.47 -12.41
CA ASP A 256 1.31 -14.28 -11.81
C ASP A 256 2.30 -13.62 -12.79
N TYR A 257 2.20 -12.31 -12.96
CA TYR A 257 2.96 -11.58 -13.99
C TYR A 257 3.65 -10.34 -13.43
N LEU A 258 4.86 -10.12 -13.94
CA LEU A 258 5.49 -8.81 -13.97
C LEU A 258 5.16 -8.16 -15.32
N TYR A 259 4.48 -7.02 -15.29
CA TYR A 259 4.06 -6.27 -16.45
C TYR A 259 5.05 -5.15 -16.78
N GLN A 260 5.16 -4.86 -18.08
CA GLN A 260 5.75 -3.63 -18.60
C GLN A 260 4.64 -2.85 -19.30
N LEU A 261 4.32 -1.66 -18.78
CA LEU A 261 3.35 -0.75 -19.36
C LEU A 261 4.06 0.44 -20.00
N ASP A 262 3.50 0.97 -21.07
CA ASP A 262 3.94 2.23 -21.65
C ASP A 262 3.56 3.40 -20.74
N LEU A 263 4.52 4.27 -20.42
CA LEU A 263 4.31 5.41 -19.51
C LEU A 263 3.31 6.42 -20.07
N HIS A 264 3.24 6.61 -21.40
CA HIS A 264 2.45 7.67 -22.04
C HIS A 264 1.04 7.23 -22.40
N THR A 265 0.83 5.92 -22.54
CA THR A 265 -0.44 5.35 -23.00
C THR A 265 -1.08 4.38 -22.02
N GLY A 266 -0.32 3.82 -21.08
CA GLY A 266 -0.78 2.77 -20.17
C GLY A 266 -0.97 1.40 -20.83
N GLU A 267 -0.61 1.24 -22.11
CA GLU A 267 -0.72 -0.03 -22.84
C GLU A 267 0.26 -1.07 -22.29
N VAL A 268 -0.15 -2.34 -22.26
CA VAL A 268 0.74 -3.44 -21.92
C VAL A 268 1.72 -3.67 -23.08
N LEU A 269 2.99 -3.38 -22.86
CA LEU A 269 4.08 -3.61 -23.83
C LEU A 269 4.52 -5.07 -23.84
N SER A 270 4.65 -5.67 -22.65
CA SER A 270 4.98 -7.09 -22.48
C SER A 270 4.71 -7.55 -21.05
N ARG A 271 4.85 -8.86 -20.82
CA ARG A 271 4.74 -9.48 -19.49
C ARG A 271 5.73 -10.63 -19.34
N LEU A 272 6.21 -10.82 -18.11
CA LEU A 272 7.04 -11.95 -17.70
C LEU A 272 6.27 -12.76 -16.65
N THR A 273 6.02 -14.04 -16.92
CA THR A 273 5.39 -14.94 -15.95
C THR A 273 6.35 -15.21 -14.78
N LEU A 274 5.84 -15.08 -13.55
CA LEU A 274 6.50 -15.48 -12.31
C LEU A 274 5.75 -16.66 -11.69
N LYS A 275 6.41 -17.43 -10.83
CA LYS A 275 5.75 -18.52 -10.09
C LYS A 275 4.73 -18.04 -9.07
N LYS A 276 4.91 -16.81 -8.58
CA LYS A 276 4.22 -16.24 -7.43
C LYS A 276 4.04 -14.74 -7.59
N GLN A 277 2.97 -14.21 -7.01
CA GLN A 277 2.58 -12.81 -7.05
C GLN A 277 3.76 -11.89 -6.68
N PRO A 278 4.14 -10.93 -7.56
CA PRO A 278 5.05 -9.85 -7.21
C PRO A 278 4.49 -8.98 -6.10
N ASP A 279 5.27 -8.79 -5.04
CA ASP A 279 4.90 -7.97 -3.89
C ASP A 279 5.63 -6.62 -3.93
N LEU A 280 6.96 -6.63 -3.81
CA LEU A 280 7.81 -5.44 -3.82
C LEU A 280 8.90 -5.54 -4.89
N LEU A 281 9.19 -4.41 -5.54
CA LEU A 281 10.14 -4.27 -6.61
C LEU A 281 11.23 -3.25 -6.24
N VAL A 282 12.49 -3.58 -6.48
CA VAL A 282 13.62 -2.64 -6.36
C VAL A 282 14.45 -2.70 -7.62
N TYR A 283 14.67 -1.56 -8.26
CA TYR A 283 15.60 -1.46 -9.38
C TYR A 283 16.89 -0.77 -8.94
N GLN A 284 18.01 -1.47 -9.08
CA GLN A 284 19.34 -0.94 -8.77
C GLN A 284 20.39 -1.58 -9.69
N ASP A 285 21.36 -0.78 -10.15
CA ASP A 285 22.52 -1.26 -10.92
C ASP A 285 22.14 -2.19 -12.09
N ASN A 286 21.16 -1.76 -12.88
CA ASN A 286 20.65 -2.49 -14.06
C ASN A 286 20.01 -3.86 -13.74
N THR A 287 19.63 -4.04 -12.48
CA THR A 287 19.02 -5.26 -11.96
C THR A 287 17.71 -4.92 -11.27
N LEU A 288 16.66 -5.67 -11.62
CA LEU A 288 15.39 -5.64 -10.94
C LEU A 288 15.32 -6.80 -9.95
N TYR A 289 15.14 -6.47 -8.68
CA TYR A 289 14.89 -7.39 -7.60
C TYR A 289 13.40 -7.43 -7.35
N VAL A 290 12.81 -8.61 -7.43
CA VAL A 290 11.37 -8.81 -7.22
C VAL A 290 11.18 -9.78 -6.08
N HIS A 291 10.65 -9.28 -4.97
CA HIS A 291 10.15 -10.11 -3.89
C HIS A 291 8.74 -10.55 -4.25
N THR A 292 8.44 -11.82 -4.05
CA THR A 292 7.13 -12.41 -4.32
C THR A 292 6.68 -13.27 -3.14
N TYR A 293 5.43 -13.71 -3.14
CA TYR A 293 4.97 -14.69 -2.16
C TYR A 293 5.78 -16.00 -2.25
N SER A 294 6.69 -16.26 -1.31
CA SER A 294 7.55 -17.45 -1.22
C SER A 294 8.74 -17.55 -2.20
N TYR A 295 8.95 -16.60 -3.12
CA TYR A 295 10.11 -16.59 -4.03
C TYR A 295 10.75 -15.21 -4.17
N ASN A 296 12.03 -15.19 -4.50
CA ASN A 296 12.81 -14.01 -4.78
C ASN A 296 13.45 -14.11 -6.18
N TYR A 297 13.36 -13.03 -6.96
CA TYR A 297 13.91 -12.97 -8.31
C TYR A 297 14.96 -11.88 -8.42
N THR A 298 16.02 -12.20 -9.16
CA THR A 298 16.96 -11.21 -9.70
C THR A 298 16.80 -11.23 -11.21
N ILE A 299 16.44 -10.10 -11.80
CA ILE A 299 16.10 -9.98 -13.21
C ILE A 299 17.02 -8.91 -13.83
N GLU A 300 17.73 -9.27 -14.89
CA GLU A 300 18.51 -8.31 -15.67
C GLU A 300 17.57 -7.57 -16.63
N ILE A 301 17.70 -6.24 -16.68
CA ILE A 301 16.97 -5.36 -17.61
C ILE A 301 17.93 -4.95 -18.72
N LYS A 302 17.57 -5.14 -20.01
CA LYS A 302 18.35 -4.69 -21.16
C LYS A 302 17.55 -3.83 -22.12
#